data_AF-A0A834BRQ2-F1
#
_entry.id   AF-A0A834BRQ2-F1
#
_cell.length_a   1.000
_cell.length_b   1.000
_cell.length_c   1.000
_cell.angle_alpha   90.00
_cell.angle_beta   90.00
_cell.angle_gamma   90.00
#
_symmetry.space_group_name_H-M   'P 1'
#
loop_
_entity.id
_entity.type
_entity.pdbx_description
1 polymer ?
#
loop_
_entity_poly.entity_id
_entity_poly.type
_entity_poly.pdbx_seq_one_letter_code
_entity_poly.pdbx_strand_id
1 'polypeptide(L)'
;MAATFRLLSTVPRSGVLVGSQNVVRCFSVSHQRCGFKYVNAQEVPTDMKSITDRAAQTLLWTELFRGLGMTMSYLFREPATINYPFEKGPLSPRFRGEHALRRYPSGEERCIACKLCEAICPAQVHTRAQTHTRTHKGFSQTCWIPV
;
A
#
# COMPACT_ATOMS: atom_id res chain seq x y z
N MET A 1 -38.32 -33.81 10.64
CA MET A 1 -37.89 -33.90 9.24
C MET A 1 -38.34 -32.63 8.52
N ALA A 2 -37.43 -32.05 7.74
CA ALA A 2 -37.60 -31.02 6.71
C ALA A 2 -38.05 -29.59 7.10
N ALA A 3 -37.09 -28.68 6.94
CA ALA A 3 -37.22 -27.22 6.94
C ALA A 3 -37.88 -26.69 5.65
N THR A 4 -38.37 -25.45 5.66
CA THR A 4 -38.29 -24.57 4.47
C THR A 4 -38.32 -23.07 4.84
N PHE A 5 -37.26 -22.40 4.40
CA PHE A 5 -37.04 -20.96 4.21
C PHE A 5 -38.13 -20.28 3.37
N ARG A 6 -38.44 -18.99 3.62
CA ARG A 6 -38.55 -17.85 2.66
C ARG A 6 -38.78 -16.53 3.44
N LEU A 7 -37.79 -15.65 3.59
CA LEU A 7 -37.47 -14.47 2.78
C LEU A 7 -38.50 -13.30 2.80
N LEU A 8 -38.16 -12.32 3.64
CA LEU A 8 -38.02 -10.87 3.39
C LEU A 8 -39.16 -9.98 2.86
N SER A 9 -39.11 -8.75 3.42
CA SER A 9 -39.67 -7.47 2.99
C SER A 9 -41.09 -7.20 3.53
N THR A 10 -41.40 -6.10 4.22
CA THR A 10 -41.11 -4.70 3.90
C THR A 10 -41.40 -3.77 5.11
N VAL A 11 -40.53 -2.76 5.31
CA VAL A 11 -40.80 -1.37 5.76
C VAL A 11 -41.38 -1.13 7.19
N PRO A 12 -40.73 -0.23 7.97
CA PRO A 12 -41.50 0.76 8.70
C PRO A 12 -41.11 2.17 8.30
N ARG A 13 -42.15 2.90 7.88
CA ARG A 13 -42.20 4.31 7.53
C ARG A 13 -42.25 5.09 8.84
N SER A 14 -41.14 5.70 9.27
CA SER A 14 -41.13 6.47 10.52
C SER A 14 -41.58 7.90 10.25
N GLY A 15 -42.82 8.17 10.65
CA GLY A 15 -43.43 9.49 10.70
C GLY A 15 -42.72 10.41 11.70
N VAL A 16 -42.79 11.69 11.37
CA VAL A 16 -42.31 12.84 12.13
C VAL A 16 -43.21 13.05 13.36
N LEU A 17 -42.65 13.04 14.56
CA LEU A 17 -43.24 13.70 15.72
C LEU A 17 -42.17 14.46 16.51
N VAL A 18 -42.45 15.75 16.62
CA VAL A 18 -41.76 16.81 17.36
C VAL A 18 -41.66 16.46 18.85
N GLY A 19 -40.50 16.69 19.47
CA GLY A 19 -40.38 16.58 20.92
C GLY A 19 -38.98 16.74 21.49
N SER A 20 -38.70 17.98 21.93
CA SER A 20 -37.85 18.35 23.07
C SER A 20 -36.34 18.05 23.06
N GLN A 21 -35.61 19.15 23.22
CA GLN A 21 -34.18 19.26 23.46
C GLN A 21 -33.82 18.52 24.76
N ASN A 22 -32.96 17.51 24.69
CA ASN A 22 -32.01 17.20 25.76
C ASN A 22 -30.91 16.26 25.26
N VAL A 23 -29.70 16.56 25.73
CA VAL A 23 -28.41 16.08 25.24
C VAL A 23 -28.25 14.58 25.45
N VAL A 24 -28.35 13.81 24.37
CA VAL A 24 -27.73 12.49 24.28
C VAL A 24 -26.83 12.52 23.05
N ARG A 25 -25.52 12.68 23.26
CA ARG A 25 -24.54 12.35 22.23
C ARG A 25 -24.62 10.85 22.01
N CYS A 26 -25.42 10.44 21.02
CA CYS A 26 -25.35 9.09 20.47
C CYS A 26 -23.95 8.88 19.88
N PHE A 27 -23.18 8.03 20.53
CA PHE A 27 -22.17 7.20 19.86
C PHE A 27 -22.90 6.38 18.78
N SER A 28 -22.33 6.33 17.58
CA SER A 28 -22.83 5.62 16.39
C SER A 28 -23.79 6.40 15.47
N VAL A 29 -23.20 7.24 14.61
CA VAL A 29 -23.45 7.13 13.16
C VAL A 29 -22.08 7.19 12.51
N SER A 30 -21.45 6.03 12.34
CA SER A 30 -20.54 5.83 11.22
C SER A 30 -21.29 6.34 9.99
N HIS A 31 -20.90 7.53 9.53
CA HIS A 31 -21.39 8.12 8.30
C HIS A 31 -21.22 7.06 7.22
N GLN A 32 -22.31 6.41 6.83
CA GLN A 32 -22.31 5.39 5.81
C GLN A 32 -21.82 6.05 4.52
N ARG A 33 -20.52 5.97 4.24
CA ARG A 33 -20.02 6.15 2.88
C ARG A 33 -20.25 4.86 2.11
N CYS A 34 -21.52 4.44 2.01
CA CYS A 34 -21.97 3.54 0.96
C CYS A 34 -22.51 4.37 -0.20
N GLY A 35 -21.63 5.18 -0.79
CA GLY A 35 -21.90 5.85 -2.06
C GLY A 35 -20.87 5.37 -3.05
N PHE A 36 -21.26 4.53 -4.00
CA PHE A 36 -20.44 4.37 -5.19
C PHE A 36 -20.59 5.65 -6.02
N LYS A 37 -19.47 6.30 -6.36
CA LYS A 37 -19.49 7.42 -7.29
C LYS A 37 -19.38 6.83 -8.68
N TYR A 38 -20.44 6.92 -9.47
CA TYR A 38 -20.31 6.63 -10.89
C TYR A 38 -19.38 7.67 -11.51
N VAL A 39 -18.24 7.20 -12.02
CA VAL A 39 -17.25 8.04 -12.70
C VAL A 39 -17.73 8.19 -14.15
N ASN A 40 -17.93 9.43 -14.59
CA ASN A 40 -18.38 9.79 -15.94
C ASN A 40 -19.89 9.57 -16.25
N ALA A 41 -20.80 9.97 -15.35
CA ALA A 41 -22.27 9.82 -15.53
C ALA A 41 -22.90 10.86 -16.48
N GLN A 42 -22.10 11.66 -17.18
CA GLN A 42 -22.59 12.84 -17.87
C GLN A 42 -23.08 12.48 -19.28
N GLU A 43 -24.33 12.79 -19.59
CA GLU A 43 -24.83 12.72 -20.96
C GLU A 43 -24.23 13.84 -21.81
N VAL A 44 -23.91 13.49 -23.04
CA VAL A 44 -23.16 14.33 -23.97
C VAL A 44 -24.13 15.33 -24.61
N PRO A 45 -23.96 16.66 -24.44
CA PRO A 45 -24.89 17.64 -25.01
C PRO A 45 -24.85 17.60 -26.54
N THR A 46 -26.00 17.77 -27.19
CA THR A 46 -26.20 17.78 -28.65
C THR A 46 -26.27 19.19 -29.23
N ASP A 47 -25.63 20.15 -28.57
CA ASP A 47 -25.57 21.54 -29.03
C ASP A 47 -24.65 21.67 -30.24
N MET A 48 -25.06 22.45 -31.26
CA MET A 48 -24.28 22.68 -32.49
C MET A 48 -22.82 23.07 -32.21
N LYS A 49 -22.59 23.94 -31.22
CA LYS A 49 -21.23 24.35 -30.78
C LYS A 49 -20.42 23.17 -30.25
N SER A 50 -21.00 22.38 -29.35
CA SER A 50 -20.33 21.22 -28.74
C SER A 50 -20.03 20.10 -29.76
N ILE A 51 -20.85 19.96 -30.80
CA ILE A 51 -20.61 19.01 -31.89
C ILE A 51 -19.44 19.47 -32.76
N THR A 52 -19.40 20.76 -33.12
CA THR A 52 -18.27 21.33 -33.88
C THR A 52 -16.96 21.25 -33.09
N ASP A 53 -16.97 21.53 -31.78
CA ASP A 53 -15.78 21.45 -30.93
C ASP A 53 -15.23 20.01 -30.84
N ARG A 54 -16.11 19.00 -30.75
CA ARG A 54 -15.70 17.58 -30.76
C ARG A 54 -15.19 17.12 -32.13
N ALA A 55 -15.83 17.59 -33.20
CA ALA A 55 -15.36 17.34 -34.55
C ALA A 55 -13.97 17.97 -34.77
N ALA A 56 -13.77 19.20 -34.29
CA ALA A 56 -12.47 19.86 -34.32
C ALA A 56 -11.43 19.11 -33.47
N GLN A 57 -11.79 18.63 -32.29
CA GLN A 57 -10.91 17.81 -31.44
C GLN A 57 -10.46 16.51 -32.13
N THR A 58 -11.38 15.89 -32.90
CA THR A 58 -11.12 14.64 -33.63
C THR A 58 -10.30 14.85 -34.90
N LEU A 59 -10.58 15.92 -35.66
CA LEU A 59 -9.91 16.22 -36.92
C LEU A 59 -8.56 16.93 -36.75
N LEU A 60 -8.45 17.83 -35.77
CA LEU A 60 -7.27 18.65 -35.52
C LEU A 60 -6.41 18.13 -34.36
N TRP A 61 -6.75 16.98 -33.78
CA TRP A 61 -6.00 16.32 -32.69
C TRP A 61 -5.56 17.27 -31.56
N THR A 62 -6.42 18.22 -31.20
CA THR A 62 -6.09 19.28 -30.24
C THR A 62 -5.70 18.72 -28.86
N GLU A 63 -6.28 17.60 -28.45
CA GLU A 63 -5.89 16.88 -27.22
C GLU A 63 -4.49 16.27 -27.29
N LEU A 64 -4.06 15.79 -28.46
CA LEU A 64 -2.72 15.23 -28.60
C LEU A 64 -1.68 16.34 -28.46
N PHE A 65 -1.91 17.51 -29.05
CA PHE A 65 -1.05 18.68 -28.87
C PHE A 65 -1.08 19.18 -27.43
N ARG A 66 -2.23 19.16 -26.75
CA ARG A 66 -2.33 19.47 -25.32
C ARG A 66 -1.50 18.51 -24.46
N GLY A 67 -1.56 17.21 -24.76
CA GLY A 67 -0.75 16.18 -24.11
C GLY A 67 0.75 16.34 -24.38
N LEU A 68 1.12 16.66 -25.63
CA LEU A 68 2.49 16.92 -26.04
C LEU A 68 3.06 18.18 -25.38
N GLY A 69 2.25 19.22 -25.19
CA GLY A 69 2.65 20.40 -24.41
C GLY A 69 2.97 20.06 -22.95
N MET A 70 2.24 19.10 -22.36
CA MET A 70 2.53 18.63 -21.00
C MET A 70 3.84 17.84 -20.94
N THR A 71 4.12 16.96 -21.90
CA THR A 71 5.39 16.22 -21.93
C THR A 71 6.57 17.15 -22.22
N MET A 72 6.42 18.13 -23.11
CA MET A 72 7.41 19.19 -23.34
C MET A 72 7.72 19.96 -22.06
N SER A 73 6.71 20.18 -21.19
CA SER A 73 6.92 20.84 -19.90
C SER A 73 7.81 20.03 -18.94
N TYR A 74 7.95 18.71 -19.12
CA TYR A 74 8.89 17.90 -18.34
C TYR A 74 10.34 18.05 -18.81
N LEU A 75 10.60 18.48 -20.05
CA LEU A 75 11.97 18.74 -20.52
C LEU A 75 12.61 19.93 -19.81
N PHE A 76 11.80 20.90 -19.35
CA PHE A 76 12.27 22.05 -18.59
C PHE A 76 12.30 21.83 -17.08
N ARG A 77 11.94 20.63 -16.60
CA ARG A 77 12.06 20.27 -15.19
C ARG A 77 13.44 19.68 -14.91
N GLU A 78 13.96 19.95 -13.73
CA GLU A 78 15.20 19.33 -13.27
C GLU A 78 15.01 17.79 -13.11
N PRO A 79 15.95 16.97 -13.60
CA PRO A 79 15.86 15.52 -13.48
C PRO A 79 16.02 15.07 -12.02
N ALA A 80 15.11 14.24 -11.53
CA ALA A 80 15.15 13.68 -10.18
C ALA A 80 16.10 12.46 -10.06
N THR A 81 17.26 12.51 -10.71
CA THR A 81 18.25 11.42 -10.72
C THR A 81 19.35 11.70 -9.68
N ILE A 82 19.58 10.75 -8.77
CA ILE A 82 20.73 10.77 -7.86
C ILE A 82 21.96 10.18 -8.54
N ASN A 83 23.15 10.77 -8.33
CA ASN A 83 24.39 10.27 -8.95
C ASN A 83 25.00 9.11 -8.14
N TYR A 84 24.50 7.90 -8.34
CA TYR A 84 25.10 6.70 -7.77
C TYR A 84 26.43 6.37 -8.49
N PRO A 85 27.54 6.06 -7.79
CA PRO A 85 27.70 5.66 -6.38
C PRO A 85 28.06 6.79 -5.40
N PHE A 86 28.17 8.03 -5.84
CA PHE A 86 28.64 9.17 -5.04
C PHE A 86 27.56 9.71 -4.09
N GLU A 87 26.30 9.66 -4.52
CA GLU A 87 25.13 10.06 -3.76
C GLU A 87 24.24 8.83 -3.51
N LYS A 88 23.84 8.63 -2.24
CA LYS A 88 22.95 7.52 -1.84
C LYS A 88 21.60 8.07 -1.41
N GLY A 89 20.52 7.37 -1.77
CA GLY A 89 19.17 7.72 -1.37
C GLY A 89 18.98 7.69 0.16
N PRO A 90 18.03 8.46 0.70
CA PRO A 90 17.75 8.49 2.13
C PRO A 90 17.23 7.12 2.60
N LEU A 91 17.95 6.50 3.52
CA LEU A 91 17.61 5.18 4.05
C LEU A 91 17.06 5.29 5.47
N SER A 92 15.87 4.74 5.70
CA SER A 92 15.30 4.70 7.06
C SER A 92 16.11 3.75 7.96
N PRO A 93 16.19 3.98 9.28
CA PRO A 93 16.88 3.09 10.21
C PRO A 93 16.25 1.68 10.31
N ARG A 94 15.06 1.48 9.73
CA ARG A 94 14.36 0.19 9.68
C ARG A 94 14.60 -0.57 8.36
N PHE A 95 15.49 -0.09 7.50
CA PHE A 95 15.83 -0.81 6.27
C PHE A 95 16.38 -2.19 6.60
N ARG A 96 15.87 -3.20 5.89
CA ARG A 96 16.30 -4.59 6.02
C ARG A 96 17.33 -4.84 4.93
N GLY A 97 18.60 -4.83 5.31
CA GLY A 97 19.72 -5.15 4.43
C GLY A 97 20.29 -6.53 4.71
N GLU A 98 21.61 -6.63 4.68
CA GLU A 98 22.34 -7.84 5.02
C GLU A 98 22.16 -8.24 6.49
N HIS A 99 21.96 -9.53 6.74
CA HIS A 99 21.79 -10.07 8.09
C HIS A 99 23.16 -10.33 8.72
N ALA A 100 23.43 -9.67 9.85
CA ALA A 100 24.66 -9.84 10.61
C ALA A 100 24.37 -10.24 12.07
N LEU A 101 25.15 -11.18 12.60
CA LEU A 101 25.04 -11.59 14.00
C LEU A 101 25.75 -10.58 14.91
N ARG A 102 25.02 -10.05 15.89
CA ARG A 102 25.57 -9.09 16.87
C ARG A 102 26.27 -9.80 18.03
N ARG A 103 27.32 -9.18 18.56
CA ARG A 103 28.04 -9.60 19.78
C ARG A 103 27.65 -8.74 20.99
N TYR A 104 27.89 -9.25 22.19
CA TYR A 104 27.90 -8.49 23.44
C TYR A 104 29.16 -7.61 23.51
N PRO A 105 29.19 -6.56 24.37
CA PRO A 105 30.42 -5.79 24.59
C PRO A 105 31.57 -6.60 25.20
N SER A 106 31.28 -7.77 25.80
CA SER A 106 32.28 -8.75 26.29
C SER A 106 32.93 -9.58 25.17
N GLY A 107 32.50 -9.42 23.91
CA GLY A 107 33.00 -10.17 22.75
C GLY A 107 32.30 -11.51 22.49
N GLU A 108 31.48 -11.98 23.42
CA GLU A 108 30.65 -13.17 23.26
C GLU A 108 29.51 -12.94 22.25
N GLU A 109 29.15 -13.95 21.47
CA GLU A 109 28.02 -13.88 20.54
C GLU A 109 26.68 -13.88 21.27
N ARG A 110 25.66 -13.21 20.71
CA ARG A 110 24.31 -13.18 21.32
C ARG A 110 23.47 -14.42 21.01
N CYS A 111 23.94 -15.30 20.14
CA CYS A 111 23.21 -16.49 19.73
C CYS A 111 23.41 -17.60 20.79
N ILE A 112 22.32 -18.12 21.34
CA ILE A 112 22.33 -19.27 22.27
C ILE A 112 21.87 -20.57 21.59
N ALA A 113 21.86 -20.61 20.26
CA ALA A 113 21.38 -21.74 19.46
C ALA A 113 19.94 -22.23 19.81
N CYS A 114 19.02 -21.30 20.10
CA CYS A 114 17.63 -21.61 20.45
C CYS A 114 16.73 -22.07 19.29
N LYS A 115 17.22 -22.03 18.04
CA LYS A 115 16.51 -22.41 16.80
C LYS A 115 15.19 -21.68 16.50
N LEU A 116 14.84 -20.63 17.26
CA LEU A 116 13.62 -19.85 17.02
C LEU A 116 13.65 -19.10 15.68
N CYS A 117 14.83 -18.64 15.24
CA CYS A 117 15.02 -17.95 13.96
C CYS A 117 14.76 -18.83 12.74
N GLU A 118 15.02 -20.14 12.84
CA GLU A 118 14.76 -21.12 11.78
C GLU A 118 13.25 -21.40 11.68
N ALA A 119 12.58 -21.55 12.83
CA ALA A 119 11.14 -21.81 12.88
C ALA A 119 10.28 -20.64 12.33
N ILE A 120 10.70 -19.38 12.53
CA ILE A 120 9.96 -18.20 12.06
C ILE A 120 10.28 -17.82 10.61
N CYS A 121 11.36 -18.36 10.03
CA CYS A 121 11.78 -17.98 8.68
C CYS A 121 10.81 -18.56 7.63
N PRO A 122 10.04 -17.73 6.90
CA PRO A 122 9.05 -18.24 5.94
C PRO A 122 9.67 -18.94 4.73
N ALA A 123 10.94 -18.63 4.43
CA ALA A 123 11.70 -19.22 3.33
C ALA A 123 12.68 -20.32 3.79
N GLN A 124 12.69 -20.67 5.08
CA GLN A 124 13.57 -21.71 5.66
C GLN A 124 15.06 -21.57 5.29
N VAL A 125 15.55 -20.33 5.16
CA VAL A 125 16.91 -20.03 4.65
C VAL A 125 18.02 -20.24 5.68
N HIS A 126 17.68 -20.27 6.96
CA HIS A 126 18.69 -20.37 8.03
C HIS A 126 18.56 -21.69 8.77
N THR A 127 19.50 -22.60 8.54
CA THR A 127 19.62 -23.88 9.26
C THR A 127 20.87 -23.84 10.14
N ARG A 128 20.72 -23.91 11.47
CA ARG A 128 21.87 -23.93 12.39
C ARG A 128 21.85 -25.18 13.28
N ALA A 129 22.90 -25.99 13.17
CA ALA A 129 23.25 -27.04 14.12
C ALA A 129 24.02 -26.44 15.31
N GLN A 130 23.70 -26.90 16.52
CA GLN A 130 24.20 -26.38 17.80
C GLN A 130 25.74 -26.48 17.91
N THR A 131 26.39 -25.42 18.40
CA THR A 131 27.65 -25.60 19.15
C THR A 131 27.63 -24.71 20.38
N HIS A 132 27.79 -25.34 21.55
CA HIS A 132 28.09 -24.69 22.82
C HIS A 132 29.60 -24.81 23.05
N THR A 133 30.41 -24.22 22.16
CA THR A 133 31.86 -24.20 22.34
C THR A 133 32.42 -22.82 21.99
N ARG A 134 33.16 -22.25 22.95
CA ARG A 134 34.10 -21.14 22.73
C ARG A 134 35.14 -21.59 21.71
N THR A 135 34.92 -21.33 20.44
CA THR A 135 35.99 -21.35 19.44
C THR A 135 35.97 -20.06 18.64
N HIS A 136 37.11 -19.38 18.68
CA HIS A 136 37.49 -18.23 17.85
C HIS A 136 37.62 -18.59 16.35
N LYS A 137 36.73 -19.44 15.82
CA LYS A 137 36.69 -19.78 14.40
C LYS A 137 35.24 -19.88 13.93
N GLY A 138 34.79 -18.79 13.33
CA GLY A 138 34.11 -18.90 12.03
C GLY A 138 32.66 -19.37 12.01
N PHE A 139 31.83 -19.05 13.01
CA PHE A 139 30.36 -19.07 12.84
C PHE A 139 29.84 -17.92 11.94
N SER A 140 30.70 -17.45 11.04
CA SER A 140 30.40 -16.50 9.97
C SER A 140 29.92 -17.21 8.69
N GLN A 141 30.08 -18.53 8.56
CA GLN A 141 29.86 -19.23 7.29
C GLN A 141 28.46 -19.86 7.12
N THR A 142 27.61 -19.94 8.15
CA THR A 142 26.22 -20.45 8.00
C THR A 142 25.15 -19.37 7.81
N CYS A 143 25.57 -18.12 7.58
CA CYS A 143 24.68 -17.07 7.03
C CYS A 143 24.84 -16.92 5.50
N TRP A 144 25.54 -17.84 4.86
CA TRP A 144 25.54 -17.95 3.41
C TRP A 144 24.35 -18.81 3.00
N ILE A 145 23.32 -18.15 2.48
CA ILE A 145 22.58 -18.71 1.35
C ILE A 145 23.66 -19.24 0.40
N PRO A 146 23.67 -20.53 0.03
CA PRO A 146 24.53 -20.98 -1.04
C PRO A 146 24.00 -20.33 -2.31
N VAL A 147 24.63 -19.23 -2.72
CA VAL A 147 24.73 -18.88 -4.13
C VAL A 147 26.05 -19.43 -4.60
#